data_AF-A0AA46L0Y4-F1
#
_entry.id   AF-A0AA46L0Y4-F1
#
_cell.length_a   1.000
_cell.length_b   1.000
_cell.length_c   1.000
_cell.angle_alpha   90.00
_cell.angle_beta   90.00
_cell.angle_gamma   90.00
#
_symmetry.space_group_name_H-M   'P 1'
#
loop_
_entity.id
_entity.type
_entity.pdbx_description
1 polymer ?
#
loop_
_entity_poly.entity_id
_entity_poly.type
_entity_poly.pdbx_seq_one_letter_code
_entity_poly.pdbx_strand_id
1 'polypeptide(L)'
;MARCISRYFIELEQEINLSFSLDNCIVQTVQSIDEEETNEFGYLMITIEFECKDYESLSDAPIFVRAKYLSILGVVSYLIDEPFDVFGSSSECKRIEDNWELSISNVFILDNVDKTDKLEEVLGWIQHAKPHEKALIFSLLDRWRKARFMEKDTEVSFLYNDEATLSYFHVLELLGDLCAKELAKKSKVMLEQFCLQYNQDILSLSQVASESEAVAKAKLLSSVLEKDISVYAKICFYLKKYELCEERTAYWIKNLIEARNNVAHGRKVFYEKAIFPVQPFFPLSTTELYPLVFLRILTAKVIAAYIGVSCYAEEWEDVLQHLNRGEQATKAYLNEANFQPPASLLQEYRSIVLGGINDLILSKKIKSTTCEDFYRYYLQLSDGREEFLQENTHGLIIMLEETNDAAFSELLVEAIIELNSTESISSIKFRDLIYYLDFHGFKTEKLKSLIASGRVR
;
A
#
# COMPACT_ATOMS: atom_id res chain seq x y z
N MET A 1 23.23 40.44 3.30
CA MET A 1 22.28 39.33 2.98
C MET A 1 21.34 39.82 1.90
N ALA A 2 21.38 39.18 0.74
CA ALA A 2 20.48 39.48 -0.37
C ALA A 2 19.37 38.42 -0.42
N ARG A 3 18.13 38.85 -0.73
CA ARG A 3 17.02 37.94 -1.04
C ARG A 3 17.20 37.39 -2.46
N CYS A 4 17.06 36.08 -2.60
CA CYS A 4 17.25 35.36 -3.84
C CYS A 4 16.10 34.35 -4.05
N ILE A 5 15.87 33.98 -5.30
CA ILE A 5 14.99 32.85 -5.64
C ILE A 5 15.74 31.81 -6.46
N SER A 6 15.36 30.56 -6.25
CA SER A 6 15.68 29.43 -7.12
C SER A 6 14.37 28.91 -7.73
N ARG A 7 14.34 28.73 -9.05
CA ARG A 7 13.20 28.13 -9.75
C ARG A 7 13.63 26.81 -10.35
N TYR A 8 12.77 25.82 -10.20
CA TYR A 8 12.90 24.50 -10.77
C TYR A 8 11.73 24.26 -11.71
N PHE A 9 12.00 23.73 -12.91
CA PHE A 9 10.98 23.34 -13.87
C PHE A 9 11.05 21.84 -14.09
N ILE A 10 9.92 21.16 -13.96
CA ILE A 10 9.82 19.71 -14.11
C ILE A 10 8.77 19.45 -15.19
N GLU A 11 9.14 18.67 -16.20
CA GLU A 11 8.23 18.29 -17.28
C GLU A 11 7.02 17.51 -16.74
N LEU A 12 5.85 17.82 -17.28
CA LEU A 12 4.63 17.10 -16.96
C LEU A 12 4.35 16.02 -18.02
N GLU A 13 3.79 14.90 -17.58
CA GLU A 13 3.38 13.79 -18.45
C GLU A 13 1.86 13.71 -18.64
N GLN A 14 1.12 14.61 -17.98
CA GLN A 14 -0.34 14.68 -18.02
C GLN A 14 -0.83 16.10 -17.74
N GLU A 15 -2.10 16.39 -18.06
CA GLU A 15 -2.71 17.70 -17.87
C GLU A 15 -2.97 17.97 -16.38
N ILE A 16 -2.25 18.95 -15.83
CA ILE A 16 -2.37 19.36 -14.44
C ILE A 16 -2.41 20.89 -14.40
N ASN A 17 -3.37 21.44 -13.66
CA ASN A 17 -3.36 22.85 -13.27
C ASN A 17 -3.22 22.93 -11.75
N LEU A 18 -2.03 23.26 -11.28
CA LEU A 18 -1.69 23.31 -9.86
C LEU A 18 -1.02 24.63 -9.56
N SER A 19 -1.58 25.41 -8.63
CA SER A 19 -0.95 26.61 -8.10
C SER A 19 -1.18 26.74 -6.61
N PHE A 20 -0.14 27.05 -5.83
CA PHE A 20 -0.27 27.37 -4.41
C PHE A 20 1.01 28.00 -3.84
N SER A 21 0.89 28.58 -2.64
CA SER A 21 2.02 29.01 -1.82
C SER A 21 2.14 28.19 -0.54
N LEU A 22 3.37 27.80 -0.18
CA LEU A 22 3.66 27.13 1.09
C LEU A 22 4.96 27.66 1.68
N ASP A 23 4.87 28.27 2.86
CA ASP A 23 5.97 29.00 3.50
C ASP A 23 6.57 30.01 2.48
N ASN A 24 7.87 29.90 2.18
CA ASN A 24 8.56 30.77 1.23
C ASN A 24 8.69 30.14 -0.18
N CYS A 25 7.71 29.33 -0.58
CA CYS A 25 7.69 28.64 -1.85
C CYS A 25 6.40 28.93 -2.62
N ILE A 26 6.50 29.04 -3.95
CA ILE A 26 5.35 29.02 -4.88
C ILE A 26 5.49 27.82 -5.78
N VAL A 27 4.37 27.14 -6.00
CA VAL A 27 4.22 26.11 -7.02
C VAL A 27 3.20 26.63 -8.03
N GLN A 28 3.49 26.50 -9.33
CA GLN A 28 2.53 26.78 -10.39
C GLN A 28 2.83 25.96 -11.64
N THR A 29 1.79 25.60 -12.38
CA THR A 29 1.90 24.97 -13.71
C THR A 29 2.04 26.04 -14.79
N VAL A 30 3.03 25.90 -15.67
CA VAL A 30 3.34 26.85 -16.75
C VAL A 30 3.50 26.11 -18.08
N GLN A 31 3.13 26.76 -19.19
CA GLN A 31 3.16 26.11 -20.52
C GLN A 31 4.55 26.07 -21.16
N SER A 32 5.45 26.96 -20.75
CA SER A 32 6.81 27.02 -21.27
C SER A 32 7.79 27.54 -20.22
N ILE A 33 9.07 27.17 -20.35
CA ILE A 33 10.17 27.72 -19.54
C ILE A 33 10.55 29.09 -20.10
N ASP A 34 10.68 29.19 -21.43
CA ASP A 34 10.97 30.39 -22.22
C ASP A 34 10.14 30.37 -23.54
N GLU A 35 10.30 31.35 -24.44
CA GLU A 35 9.54 31.43 -25.71
C GLU A 35 9.80 30.26 -26.68
N GLU A 36 10.86 29.48 -26.50
CA GLU A 36 11.30 28.43 -27.42
C GLU A 36 11.11 26.98 -26.90
N GLU A 37 10.88 26.79 -25.59
CA GLU A 37 10.83 25.47 -24.95
C GLU A 37 9.43 25.18 -24.40
N THR A 38 8.61 24.53 -25.24
CA THR A 38 7.23 24.15 -24.94
C THR A 38 7.09 22.63 -24.79
N ASN A 39 6.40 22.19 -23.74
CA ASN A 39 6.01 20.78 -23.54
C ASN A 39 4.48 20.67 -23.76
N GLU A 40 4.01 19.55 -24.32
CA GLU A 40 2.58 19.27 -24.57
C GLU A 40 1.70 19.48 -23.32
N PHE A 41 2.20 19.07 -22.15
CA PHE A 41 1.52 19.20 -20.87
C PHE A 41 2.08 20.32 -19.99
N GLY A 42 3.08 21.05 -20.48
CA GLY A 42 3.78 22.11 -19.75
C GLY A 42 4.74 21.61 -18.67
N TYR A 43 4.98 22.47 -17.69
CA TYR A 43 5.96 22.28 -16.61
C TYR A 43 5.36 22.61 -15.26
N LEU A 44 5.75 21.84 -14.25
CA LEU A 44 5.60 22.23 -12.85
C LEU A 44 6.76 23.16 -12.48
N MET A 45 6.46 24.44 -12.21
CA MET A 45 7.44 25.41 -11.74
C MET A 45 7.38 25.55 -10.21
N ILE A 46 8.50 25.28 -9.54
CA ILE A 46 8.68 25.46 -8.09
C ILE A 46 9.65 26.62 -7.86
N THR A 47 9.15 27.72 -7.32
CA THR A 47 9.94 28.89 -6.91
C THR A 47 10.21 28.84 -5.40
N ILE A 48 11.46 28.95 -4.98
CA ILE A 48 11.87 28.92 -3.57
C ILE A 48 12.69 30.15 -3.25
N GLU A 49 12.23 30.92 -2.25
CA GLU A 49 12.99 32.05 -1.74
C GLU A 49 13.99 31.63 -0.64
N PHE A 50 15.20 32.18 -0.72
CA PHE A 50 16.29 31.99 0.23
C PHE A 50 17.13 33.26 0.40
N GLU A 51 17.86 33.33 1.51
CA GLU A 51 18.82 34.39 1.79
C GLU A 51 20.24 33.94 1.41
N CYS A 52 20.96 34.78 0.69
CA CYS A 52 22.35 34.56 0.30
C CYS A 52 23.24 35.55 1.06
N LYS A 53 24.22 35.05 1.81
CA LYS A 53 25.19 35.89 2.53
C LYS A 53 26.25 36.42 1.59
N ASP A 54 26.94 37.47 2.05
CA ASP A 54 27.87 38.22 1.19
C ASP A 54 29.12 37.40 0.79
N TYR A 55 29.39 36.29 1.47
CA TYR A 55 30.47 35.34 1.17
C TYR A 55 30.01 34.10 0.39
N GLU A 56 28.71 33.98 0.09
CA GLU A 56 28.08 32.85 -0.61
C GLU A 56 27.79 33.23 -2.07
N SER A 57 27.77 32.24 -2.97
CA SER A 57 27.46 32.44 -4.38
C SER A 57 26.04 31.99 -4.72
N LEU A 58 25.45 32.55 -5.79
CA LEU A 58 24.19 32.03 -6.35
C LEU A 58 24.34 30.59 -6.86
N SER A 59 25.56 30.17 -7.24
CA SER A 59 25.84 28.77 -7.58
C SER A 59 25.64 27.80 -6.41
N ASP A 60 25.66 28.31 -5.17
CA ASP A 60 25.44 27.52 -3.96
C ASP A 60 23.95 27.36 -3.63
N ALA A 61 23.06 28.00 -4.40
CA ALA A 61 21.61 27.96 -4.20
C ALA A 61 21.04 26.55 -3.95
N PRO A 62 21.44 25.49 -4.70
CA PRO A 62 20.95 24.13 -4.45
C PRO A 62 21.19 23.66 -3.01
N ILE A 63 22.25 24.09 -2.34
CA ILE A 63 22.54 23.73 -0.94
C ILE A 63 21.50 24.35 0.00
N PHE A 64 21.14 25.61 -0.24
CA PHE A 64 20.23 26.37 0.63
C PHE A 64 18.77 25.97 0.46
N VAL A 65 18.36 25.61 -0.75
CA VAL A 65 16.94 25.34 -1.07
C VAL A 65 16.58 23.85 -1.07
N ARG A 66 17.57 22.93 -1.02
CA ARG A 66 17.36 21.48 -1.19
C ARG A 66 16.24 20.91 -0.33
N ALA A 67 16.26 21.21 0.96
CA ALA A 67 15.30 20.65 1.91
C ALA A 67 13.87 21.12 1.60
N LYS A 68 13.71 22.40 1.26
CA LYS A 68 12.42 22.96 0.84
C LYS A 68 11.96 22.34 -0.48
N TYR A 69 12.86 22.23 -1.45
CA TYR A 69 12.56 21.61 -2.75
C TYR A 69 12.05 20.19 -2.59
N LEU A 70 12.75 19.34 -1.83
CA LEU A 70 12.32 17.97 -1.52
C LEU A 70 10.98 17.91 -0.79
N SER A 71 10.74 18.83 0.15
CA SER A 71 9.48 18.91 0.88
C SER A 71 8.31 19.24 -0.04
N ILE A 72 8.49 20.22 -0.93
CA ILE A 72 7.49 20.59 -1.94
C ILE A 72 7.25 19.44 -2.92
N LEU A 73 8.31 18.81 -3.44
CA LEU A 73 8.14 17.63 -4.30
C LEU A 73 7.37 16.51 -3.59
N GLY A 74 7.66 16.26 -2.32
CA GLY A 74 6.90 15.29 -1.52
C GLY A 74 5.40 15.61 -1.45
N VAL A 75 5.05 16.88 -1.22
CA VAL A 75 3.64 17.32 -1.18
C VAL A 75 2.99 17.18 -2.55
N VAL A 76 3.63 17.68 -3.60
CA VAL A 76 3.07 17.68 -4.95
C VAL A 76 2.93 16.25 -5.49
N SER A 77 3.95 15.41 -5.31
CA SER A 77 3.88 13.98 -5.65
C SER A 77 2.77 13.25 -4.92
N TYR A 78 2.57 13.55 -3.65
CA TYR A 78 1.49 12.93 -2.87
C TYR A 78 0.09 13.37 -3.32
N LEU A 79 -0.08 14.61 -3.76
CA LEU A 79 -1.38 15.10 -4.25
C LEU A 79 -1.73 14.57 -5.64
N ILE A 80 -0.72 14.46 -6.52
CA ILE A 80 -0.89 14.05 -7.92
C ILE A 80 -0.79 12.54 -8.12
N ASP A 81 -0.20 11.83 -7.15
CA ASP A 81 0.11 10.39 -7.23
C ASP A 81 1.25 10.03 -8.21
N GLU A 82 2.11 11.01 -8.51
CA GLU A 82 3.22 10.86 -9.45
C GLU A 82 4.58 11.15 -8.80
N PRO A 83 5.62 10.33 -9.05
CA PRO A 83 6.92 10.53 -8.45
C PRO A 83 7.75 11.53 -9.26
N PHE A 84 7.72 12.81 -8.88
CA PHE A 84 8.59 13.81 -9.52
C PHE A 84 10.04 13.56 -9.11
N ASP A 85 10.91 13.36 -10.10
CA ASP A 85 12.34 13.22 -9.87
C ASP A 85 12.95 14.56 -9.45
N VAL A 86 13.97 14.45 -8.61
CA VAL A 86 14.89 15.52 -8.29
C VAL A 86 15.80 15.85 -9.49
N PHE A 87 16.27 14.81 -10.17
CA PHE A 87 17.37 14.90 -11.14
C PHE A 87 16.78 14.92 -12.55
N GLY A 88 16.72 16.11 -13.15
CA GLY A 88 16.09 16.29 -14.46
C GLY A 88 15.44 17.65 -14.61
N SER A 89 15.19 18.35 -13.50
CA SER A 89 14.67 19.71 -13.54
C SER A 89 15.71 20.69 -14.07
N SER A 90 15.33 21.52 -15.04
CA SER A 90 16.08 22.75 -15.33
C SER A 90 15.92 23.70 -14.14
N SER A 91 16.94 24.54 -13.88
CA SER A 91 16.88 25.47 -12.76
C SER A 91 17.51 26.82 -13.09
N GLU A 92 16.88 27.88 -12.58
CA GLU A 92 17.40 29.24 -12.65
C GLU A 92 17.50 29.85 -11.25
N CYS A 93 18.48 30.73 -11.04
CA CYS A 93 18.70 31.42 -9.77
C CYS A 93 18.94 32.91 -10.00
N LYS A 94 18.25 33.76 -9.24
CA LYS A 94 18.41 35.22 -9.34
C LYS A 94 18.19 35.93 -8.02
N ARG A 95 18.79 37.12 -7.90
CA ARG A 95 18.50 38.08 -6.82
C ARG A 95 17.16 38.76 -7.10
N ILE A 96 16.42 39.04 -6.04
CA ILE A 96 15.12 39.71 -6.11
C ILE A 96 15.17 41.04 -5.34
N GLU A 97 14.27 41.95 -5.71
CA GLU A 97 14.09 43.22 -5.02
C GLU A 97 13.39 43.04 -3.67
N ASP A 98 13.60 43.97 -2.74
CA ASP A 98 13.08 43.87 -1.36
C ASP A 98 11.54 43.92 -1.29
N ASN A 99 10.87 44.46 -2.31
CA ASN A 99 9.41 44.56 -2.42
C ASN A 99 8.75 43.34 -3.10
N TRP A 100 9.50 42.27 -3.36
CA TRP A 100 8.96 41.06 -3.97
C TRP A 100 8.04 40.31 -2.99
N GLU A 101 6.76 40.19 -3.34
CA GLU A 101 5.76 39.39 -2.64
C GLU A 101 5.46 38.09 -3.41
N LEU A 102 5.49 36.97 -2.69
CA LEU A 102 5.04 35.67 -3.20
C LEU A 102 3.62 35.40 -2.67
N SER A 103 2.60 35.64 -3.51
CA SER A 103 1.25 35.17 -3.24
C SER A 103 0.58 34.69 -4.52
N ILE A 104 -0.03 33.52 -4.45
CA ILE A 104 -0.80 32.93 -5.55
C ILE A 104 -2.03 32.24 -4.95
N SER A 105 -3.12 32.20 -5.70
CA SER A 105 -4.33 31.46 -5.31
C SER A 105 -4.07 29.96 -5.33
N ASN A 106 -4.71 29.24 -4.42
CA ASN A 106 -4.73 27.79 -4.43
C ASN A 106 -5.65 27.31 -5.57
N VAL A 107 -5.11 26.49 -6.46
CA VAL A 107 -5.85 25.80 -7.52
C VAL A 107 -5.24 24.41 -7.65
N PHE A 108 -6.08 23.38 -7.71
CA PHE A 108 -5.64 22.05 -8.07
C PHE A 108 -6.70 21.36 -8.92
N ILE A 109 -6.42 21.23 -10.22
CA ILE A 109 -7.25 20.50 -11.18
C ILE A 109 -6.36 19.41 -11.80
N LEU A 110 -6.82 18.18 -11.74
CA LEU A 110 -6.15 17.00 -12.30
C LEU A 110 -7.15 16.26 -13.17
N ASP A 111 -6.81 16.03 -14.44
CA ASP A 111 -7.69 15.35 -15.41
C ASP A 111 -9.11 15.92 -15.46
N ASN A 112 -9.23 17.26 -15.47
CA ASN A 112 -10.50 18.00 -15.42
C ASN A 112 -11.35 17.81 -14.14
N VAL A 113 -10.79 17.21 -13.09
CA VAL A 113 -11.43 17.10 -11.77
C VAL A 113 -10.83 18.14 -10.83
N ASP A 114 -11.67 19.02 -10.28
CA ASP A 114 -11.27 19.98 -9.27
C ASP A 114 -11.02 19.26 -7.93
N LYS A 115 -9.77 19.34 -7.46
CA LYS A 115 -9.29 18.79 -6.20
C LYS A 115 -8.72 19.89 -5.29
N THR A 116 -9.09 21.15 -5.52
CA THR A 116 -8.60 22.31 -4.75
C THR A 116 -8.87 22.16 -3.26
N ASP A 117 -10.02 21.61 -2.86
CA ASP A 117 -10.33 21.33 -1.46
C ASP A 117 -9.29 20.39 -0.80
N LYS A 118 -8.86 19.33 -1.51
CA LYS A 118 -7.84 18.38 -1.01
C LYS A 118 -6.48 19.06 -0.84
N LEU A 119 -6.12 19.96 -1.76
CA LEU A 119 -4.91 20.78 -1.65
C LEU A 119 -5.00 21.68 -0.40
N GLU A 120 -6.11 22.38 -0.21
CA GLU A 120 -6.30 23.30 0.92
C GLU A 120 -6.28 22.57 2.27
N GLU A 121 -6.84 21.37 2.37
CA GLU A 121 -6.74 20.52 3.56
C GLU A 121 -5.28 20.21 3.92
N VAL A 122 -4.48 19.78 2.94
CA VAL A 122 -3.06 19.44 3.14
C VAL A 122 -2.25 20.68 3.52
N LEU A 123 -2.40 21.78 2.77
CA LEU A 123 -1.70 23.03 3.05
C LEU A 123 -2.10 23.61 4.40
N GLY A 124 -3.39 23.59 4.72
CA GLY A 124 -3.95 24.04 5.98
C GLY A 124 -3.33 23.29 7.16
N TRP A 125 -3.22 21.96 7.07
CA TRP A 125 -2.54 21.19 8.11
C TRP A 125 -1.06 21.56 8.22
N ILE A 126 -0.33 21.60 7.10
CA ILE A 126 1.11 21.90 7.11
C ILE A 126 1.37 23.27 7.73
N GLN A 127 0.63 24.32 7.35
CA GLN A 127 0.85 25.67 7.86
C GLN A 127 0.70 25.77 9.39
N HIS A 128 -0.20 24.97 9.99
CA HIS A 128 -0.46 24.99 11.43
C HIS A 128 0.32 23.94 12.24
N ALA A 129 0.98 22.99 11.57
CA ALA A 129 1.75 21.92 12.21
C ALA A 129 3.00 22.44 12.94
N LYS A 130 3.33 21.83 14.08
CA LYS A 130 4.55 22.15 14.84
C LYS A 130 5.79 21.69 14.05
N PRO A 131 6.99 22.26 14.32
CA PRO A 131 8.20 21.91 13.58
C PRO A 131 8.53 20.41 13.52
N HIS A 132 8.31 19.66 14.61
CA HIS A 132 8.56 18.22 14.63
C HIS A 132 7.51 17.41 13.87
N GLU A 133 6.26 17.89 13.81
CA GLU A 133 5.19 17.29 13.02
C GLU A 133 5.42 17.56 11.53
N LYS A 134 5.84 18.79 11.17
CA LYS A 134 6.32 19.16 9.82
C LYS A 134 7.48 18.26 9.38
N ALA A 135 8.49 18.08 10.23
CA ALA A 135 9.63 17.22 9.93
C ALA A 135 9.21 15.77 9.69
N LEU A 136 8.28 15.24 10.48
CA LEU A 136 7.74 13.90 10.29
C LEU A 136 6.97 13.80 8.98
N ILE A 137 6.06 14.72 8.66
CA ILE A 137 5.26 14.62 7.42
C ILE A 137 6.15 14.69 6.19
N PHE A 138 7.10 15.61 6.11
CA PHE A 138 7.99 15.70 4.95
C PHE A 138 8.87 14.47 4.82
N SER A 139 9.29 13.88 5.94
CA SER A 139 10.03 12.62 5.99
C SER A 139 9.19 11.42 5.52
N LEU A 140 7.88 11.40 5.77
CA LEU A 140 6.95 10.37 5.29
C LEU A 140 6.67 10.55 3.79
N LEU A 141 6.35 11.77 3.36
CA LEU A 141 6.07 12.10 1.95
C LEU A 141 7.28 11.83 1.05
N ASP A 142 8.50 12.14 1.49
CA ASP A 142 9.71 11.86 0.71
C ASP A 142 9.95 10.34 0.54
N ARG A 143 9.70 9.54 1.58
CA ARG A 143 9.80 8.07 1.50
C ARG A 143 8.73 7.47 0.61
N TRP A 144 7.50 7.97 0.73
CA TRP A 144 6.39 7.57 -0.12
C TRP A 144 6.67 7.91 -1.59
N ARG A 145 7.15 9.14 -1.87
CA ARG A 145 7.57 9.57 -3.22
C ARG A 145 8.70 8.69 -3.77
N LYS A 146 9.70 8.36 -2.95
CA LYS A 146 10.77 7.44 -3.34
C LYS A 146 10.24 6.05 -3.68
N ALA A 147 9.30 5.52 -2.88
CA ALA A 147 8.66 4.25 -3.14
C ALA A 147 7.87 4.27 -4.46
N ARG A 148 7.11 5.35 -4.71
CA ARG A 148 6.40 5.58 -5.97
C ARG A 148 7.33 5.66 -7.17
N PHE A 149 8.50 6.31 -7.04
CA PHE A 149 9.52 6.35 -8.09
C PHE A 149 9.98 4.94 -8.47
N MET A 150 10.31 4.12 -7.46
CA MET A 150 10.74 2.74 -7.68
C MET A 150 9.62 1.86 -8.25
N GLU A 151 8.37 2.08 -7.84
CA GLU A 151 7.20 1.41 -8.41
C GLU A 151 7.00 1.78 -9.89
N LYS A 152 7.06 3.07 -10.26
CA LYS A 152 6.91 3.52 -11.66
C LYS A 152 8.00 2.92 -12.56
N ASP A 153 9.25 2.89 -12.12
CA ASP A 153 10.33 2.20 -12.85
C ASP A 153 10.05 0.69 -12.98
N THR A 154 9.44 0.09 -11.96
CA THR A 154 9.10 -1.34 -11.91
C THR A 154 7.94 -1.71 -12.83
N GLU A 155 6.97 -0.82 -13.06
CA GLU A 155 5.87 -1.03 -14.02
C GLU A 155 6.40 -1.37 -15.43
N VAL A 156 7.56 -0.81 -15.79
CA VAL A 156 8.21 -1.03 -17.08
C VAL A 156 9.27 -2.14 -17.03
N SER A 157 10.02 -2.23 -15.92
CA SER A 157 11.27 -3.01 -15.86
C SER A 157 11.27 -4.18 -14.88
N PHE A 158 10.31 -4.24 -13.97
CA PHE A 158 10.25 -5.14 -12.81
C PHE A 158 11.48 -5.07 -11.87
N LEU A 159 12.27 -3.99 -11.91
CA LEU A 159 13.58 -3.92 -11.24
C LEU A 159 13.51 -3.73 -9.70
N TYR A 160 12.53 -2.98 -9.19
CA TYR A 160 12.58 -2.44 -7.83
C TYR A 160 11.35 -2.80 -6.97
N ASN A 161 10.66 -3.91 -7.28
CA ASN A 161 9.50 -4.37 -6.50
C ASN A 161 9.82 -4.50 -5.00
N ASP A 162 10.91 -5.21 -4.66
CA ASP A 162 11.30 -5.44 -3.27
C ASP A 162 11.65 -4.11 -2.57
N GLU A 163 12.40 -3.21 -3.23
CA GLU A 163 12.79 -1.91 -2.69
C GLU A 163 11.61 -0.95 -2.52
N ALA A 164 10.65 -0.96 -3.45
CA ALA A 164 9.41 -0.20 -3.35
C ALA A 164 8.57 -0.71 -2.19
N THR A 165 8.37 -2.03 -2.08
CA THR A 165 7.69 -2.69 -0.95
C THR A 165 8.33 -2.31 0.39
N LEU A 166 9.65 -2.39 0.51
CA LEU A 166 10.37 -1.97 1.72
C LEU A 166 10.17 -0.49 2.05
N SER A 167 10.17 0.39 1.04
CA SER A 167 10.08 1.83 1.23
C SER A 167 8.69 2.27 1.66
N TYR A 168 7.64 1.69 1.05
CA TYR A 168 6.27 1.86 1.53
C TYR A 168 6.09 1.28 2.94
N PHE A 169 6.62 0.08 3.21
CA PHE A 169 6.51 -0.53 4.54
C PHE A 169 7.16 0.33 5.63
N HIS A 170 8.25 1.02 5.32
CA HIS A 170 8.90 1.93 6.26
C HIS A 170 8.01 3.12 6.68
N VAL A 171 7.08 3.58 5.82
CA VAL A 171 6.05 4.57 6.20
C VAL A 171 5.19 4.02 7.34
N LEU A 172 4.76 2.75 7.24
CA LEU A 172 3.98 2.09 8.29
C LEU A 172 4.79 1.91 9.58
N GLU A 173 6.07 1.54 9.48
CA GLU A 173 6.94 1.38 10.65
C GLU A 173 7.09 2.71 11.43
N LEU A 174 7.35 3.82 10.71
CA LEU A 174 7.50 5.14 11.34
C LEU A 174 6.22 5.60 12.05
N LEU A 175 5.06 5.41 11.41
CA LEU A 175 3.76 5.76 11.99
C LEU A 175 3.40 4.83 13.17
N GLY A 176 3.72 3.55 13.08
CA GLY A 176 3.58 2.60 14.18
C GLY A 176 4.44 2.98 15.39
N ASP A 177 5.69 3.38 15.17
CA ASP A 177 6.61 3.80 16.21
C ASP A 177 6.20 5.11 16.88
N LEU A 178 5.57 6.03 16.14
CA LEU A 178 4.99 7.26 16.72
C LEU A 178 4.00 6.95 17.85
N CYS A 179 3.21 5.88 17.70
CA CYS A 179 2.22 5.47 18.69
C CYS A 179 2.76 4.49 19.75
N ALA A 180 4.03 4.07 19.67
CA ALA A 180 4.60 3.07 20.58
C ALA A 180 4.58 3.53 22.06
N LYS A 181 4.84 4.82 22.31
CA LYS A 181 4.75 5.40 23.67
C LYS A 181 3.32 5.40 24.22
N GLU A 182 2.34 5.71 23.36
CA GLU A 182 0.92 5.69 23.73
C GLU A 182 0.46 4.25 24.03
N LEU A 183 0.85 3.30 23.19
CA LEU A 183 0.59 1.88 23.36
C LEU A 183 1.18 1.36 24.68
N ALA A 184 2.44 1.67 24.98
CA ALA A 184 3.08 1.29 26.25
C ALA A 184 2.34 1.88 27.46
N LYS A 185 1.94 3.16 27.38
CA LYS A 185 1.17 3.82 28.44
C LYS A 185 -0.18 3.13 28.67
N LYS A 186 -0.94 2.83 27.60
CA LYS A 186 -2.23 2.12 27.70
C LYS A 186 -2.05 0.71 28.28
N SER A 187 -1.04 -0.02 27.81
CA SER A 187 -0.69 -1.36 28.33
C SER A 187 -0.44 -1.31 29.84
N LYS A 188 0.38 -0.36 30.30
CA LYS A 188 0.68 -0.19 31.74
C LYS A 188 -0.57 0.06 32.58
N VAL A 189 -1.48 0.93 32.12
CA VAL A 189 -2.74 1.21 32.84
C VAL A 189 -3.60 -0.05 32.95
N MET A 190 -3.70 -0.85 31.88
CA MET A 190 -4.45 -2.11 31.92
C MET A 190 -3.81 -3.14 32.86
N LEU A 191 -2.47 -3.21 32.91
CA LEU A 191 -1.75 -4.09 33.83
C LEU A 191 -1.93 -3.68 35.30
N GLU A 192 -1.91 -2.39 35.60
CA GLU A 192 -2.20 -1.87 36.94
C GLU A 192 -3.63 -2.24 37.37
N GLN A 193 -4.62 -2.09 36.48
CA GLN A 193 -6.01 -2.50 36.73
C GLN A 193 -6.13 -4.01 36.95
N PHE A 194 -5.49 -4.82 36.11
CA PHE A 194 -5.47 -6.27 36.26
C PHE A 194 -4.86 -6.69 37.61
N CYS A 195 -3.74 -6.09 37.99
CA CYS A 195 -3.08 -6.40 39.26
C CYS A 195 -3.92 -5.96 40.46
N LEU A 196 -4.61 -4.83 40.36
CA LEU A 196 -5.53 -4.35 41.39
C LEU A 196 -6.70 -5.33 41.59
N GLN A 197 -7.34 -5.75 40.49
CA GLN A 197 -8.43 -6.73 40.51
C GLN A 197 -7.97 -8.05 41.15
N TYR A 198 -6.82 -8.57 40.72
CA TYR A 198 -6.24 -9.79 41.29
C TYR A 198 -5.95 -9.67 42.79
N ASN A 199 -5.38 -8.54 43.22
CA ASN A 199 -5.06 -8.28 44.62
C ASN A 199 -6.31 -8.19 45.50
N GLN A 200 -7.39 -7.59 45.00
CA GLN A 200 -8.64 -7.43 45.74
C GLN A 200 -9.44 -8.74 45.77
N ASP A 201 -9.65 -9.35 44.60
CA ASP A 201 -10.61 -10.45 44.46
C ASP A 201 -10.02 -11.81 44.87
N ILE A 202 -8.73 -12.03 44.61
CA ILE A 202 -8.07 -13.31 44.87
C ILE A 202 -7.25 -13.26 46.16
N LEU A 203 -6.45 -12.22 46.33
CA LEU A 203 -5.57 -12.11 47.51
C LEU A 203 -6.25 -11.45 48.70
N SER A 204 -7.45 -10.87 48.53
CA SER A 204 -8.23 -10.20 49.60
C SER A 204 -7.43 -9.12 50.35
N LEU A 205 -6.55 -8.40 49.65
CA LEU A 205 -5.75 -7.33 50.24
C LEU A 205 -6.62 -6.12 50.59
N SER A 206 -6.23 -5.39 51.65
CA SER A 206 -6.85 -4.09 51.95
C SER A 206 -6.61 -3.11 50.81
N GLN A 207 -7.47 -2.09 50.68
CA GLN A 207 -7.39 -1.14 49.56
C GLN A 207 -5.99 -0.51 49.40
N VAL A 208 -5.40 -0.03 50.51
CA VAL A 208 -4.07 0.60 50.51
C VAL A 208 -2.96 -0.39 50.13
N ALA A 209 -3.02 -1.62 50.67
CA ALA A 209 -2.04 -2.66 50.33
C ALA A 209 -2.17 -3.07 48.85
N SER A 210 -3.40 -3.22 48.38
CA SER A 210 -3.73 -3.61 47.01
C SER A 210 -3.21 -2.61 45.98
N GLU A 211 -3.39 -1.31 46.20
CA GLU A 211 -2.90 -0.25 45.31
C GLU A 211 -1.37 -0.24 45.23
N SER A 212 -0.68 -0.33 46.38
CA SER A 212 0.79 -0.32 46.42
C SER A 212 1.41 -1.55 45.75
N GLU A 213 0.82 -2.74 45.97
CA GLU A 213 1.27 -3.98 45.33
C GLU A 213 0.94 -4.01 43.84
N ALA A 214 -0.18 -3.41 43.41
CA ALA A 214 -0.58 -3.38 42.01
C ALA A 214 0.45 -2.63 41.16
N VAL A 215 0.96 -1.49 41.64
CA VAL A 215 2.00 -0.71 40.94
C VAL A 215 3.30 -1.52 40.82
N ALA A 216 3.71 -2.21 41.88
CA ALA A 216 4.93 -3.01 41.86
C ALA A 216 4.82 -4.21 40.90
N LYS A 217 3.70 -4.95 40.95
CA LYS A 217 3.42 -6.09 40.07
C LYS A 217 3.28 -5.65 38.60
N ALA A 218 2.56 -4.57 38.33
CA ALA A 218 2.41 -4.01 36.99
C ALA A 218 3.77 -3.60 36.41
N LYS A 219 4.65 -2.97 37.21
CA LYS A 219 6.00 -2.62 36.76
C LYS A 219 6.83 -3.85 36.34
N LEU A 220 6.73 -4.95 37.10
CA LEU A 220 7.39 -6.21 36.75
C LEU A 220 6.82 -6.79 35.44
N LEU A 221 5.50 -6.86 35.32
CA LEU A 221 4.83 -7.36 34.10
C LEU A 221 5.16 -6.51 32.87
N SER A 222 5.08 -5.17 32.99
CA SER A 222 5.46 -4.23 31.93
C SER A 222 6.89 -4.47 31.43
N SER A 223 7.84 -4.77 32.31
CA SER A 223 9.24 -4.98 31.92
C SER A 223 9.46 -6.20 30.99
N VAL A 224 8.53 -7.16 31.02
CA VAL A 224 8.50 -8.32 30.12
C VAL A 224 7.69 -7.98 28.87
N LEU A 225 6.44 -7.54 29.05
CA LEU A 225 5.48 -7.37 27.96
C LEU A 225 5.82 -6.22 27.00
N GLU A 226 6.42 -5.13 27.48
CA GLU A 226 6.80 -4.00 26.62
C GLU A 226 7.89 -4.38 25.60
N LYS A 227 8.75 -5.36 25.93
CA LYS A 227 9.81 -5.84 25.02
C LYS A 227 9.25 -6.73 23.92
N ASP A 228 8.10 -7.36 24.16
CA ASP A 228 7.43 -8.26 23.22
C ASP A 228 6.45 -7.54 22.29
N ILE A 229 6.35 -6.20 22.37
CA ILE A 229 5.52 -5.42 21.45
C ILE A 229 6.12 -5.49 20.04
N SER A 230 5.49 -6.30 19.20
CA SER A 230 5.90 -6.50 17.81
C SER A 230 5.60 -5.29 16.92
N VAL A 231 6.29 -5.22 15.78
CA VAL A 231 5.99 -4.24 14.71
C VAL A 231 4.52 -4.34 14.27
N TYR A 232 4.00 -5.58 14.17
CA TYR A 232 2.59 -5.85 13.89
C TYR A 232 1.66 -5.15 14.88
N ALA A 233 1.92 -5.30 16.18
CA ALA A 233 1.09 -4.69 17.22
C ALA A 233 1.11 -3.16 17.14
N LYS A 234 2.28 -2.55 16.87
CA LYS A 234 2.42 -1.10 16.70
C LYS A 234 1.62 -0.58 15.50
N ILE A 235 1.78 -1.20 14.33
CA ILE A 235 1.05 -0.82 13.12
C ILE A 235 -0.45 -1.01 13.32
N CYS A 236 -0.89 -2.15 13.84
CA CYS A 236 -2.32 -2.40 14.09
C CYS A 236 -2.90 -1.42 15.11
N PHE A 237 -2.14 -1.06 16.15
CA PHE A 237 -2.58 -0.05 17.12
C PHE A 237 -2.73 1.33 16.47
N TYR A 238 -1.78 1.72 15.61
CA TYR A 238 -1.90 2.94 14.81
C TYR A 238 -3.14 2.91 13.92
N LEU A 239 -3.33 1.85 13.14
CA LEU A 239 -4.49 1.72 12.24
C LEU A 239 -5.82 1.75 13.02
N LYS A 240 -5.89 1.10 14.19
CA LYS A 240 -7.08 1.13 15.06
C LYS A 240 -7.42 2.54 15.54
N LYS A 241 -6.41 3.36 15.82
CA LYS A 241 -6.60 4.76 16.26
C LYS A 241 -7.31 5.61 15.21
N TYR A 242 -7.15 5.28 13.93
CA TYR A 242 -7.74 6.00 12.81
C TYR A 242 -8.84 5.21 12.09
N GLU A 243 -9.39 4.17 12.73
CA GLU A 243 -10.48 3.35 12.17
C GLU A 243 -10.12 2.65 10.84
N LEU A 244 -8.83 2.40 10.61
CA LEU A 244 -8.30 1.71 9.41
C LEU A 244 -7.94 0.23 9.69
N CYS A 245 -8.31 -0.30 10.85
CA CYS A 245 -7.94 -1.65 11.26
C CYS A 245 -9.17 -2.52 11.45
N GLU A 246 -9.53 -3.22 10.38
CA GLU A 246 -10.51 -4.30 10.38
C GLU A 246 -9.82 -5.65 10.14
N GLU A 247 -10.59 -6.73 10.18
CA GLU A 247 -10.09 -8.10 10.02
C GLU A 247 -9.25 -8.29 8.75
N ARG A 248 -9.75 -7.77 7.60
CA ARG A 248 -9.07 -7.82 6.30
C ARG A 248 -7.71 -7.13 6.34
N THR A 249 -7.69 -5.88 6.79
CA THR A 249 -6.46 -5.09 6.89
C THR A 249 -5.48 -5.73 7.87
N ALA A 250 -5.95 -6.20 9.02
CA ALA A 250 -5.12 -6.87 10.01
C ALA A 250 -4.48 -8.17 9.47
N TYR A 251 -5.22 -8.95 8.68
CA TYR A 251 -4.69 -10.12 7.99
C TYR A 251 -3.62 -9.73 6.97
N TRP A 252 -3.88 -8.71 6.15
CA TRP A 252 -2.93 -8.25 5.14
C TRP A 252 -1.64 -7.68 5.75
N ILE A 253 -1.73 -6.83 6.79
CA ILE A 253 -0.55 -6.30 7.50
C ILE A 253 0.34 -7.42 8.05
N LYS A 254 -0.26 -8.51 8.54
CA LYS A 254 0.50 -9.68 9.01
C LYS A 254 1.32 -10.28 7.86
N ASN A 255 0.71 -10.49 6.69
CA ASN A 255 1.41 -11.03 5.53
C ASN A 255 2.48 -10.06 4.99
N LEU A 256 2.22 -8.75 5.01
CA LEU A 256 3.22 -7.73 4.63
C LEU A 256 4.46 -7.78 5.52
N ILE A 257 4.29 -8.00 6.83
CA ILE A 257 5.42 -8.17 7.75
C ILE A 257 6.22 -9.44 7.43
N GLU A 258 5.54 -10.54 7.10
CA GLU A 258 6.20 -11.77 6.68
C GLU A 258 6.99 -11.56 5.39
N ALA A 259 6.40 -10.90 4.39
CA ALA A 259 7.07 -10.53 3.14
C ALA A 259 8.28 -9.63 3.40
N ARG A 260 8.12 -8.54 4.14
CA ARG A 260 9.21 -7.63 4.52
C ARG A 260 10.34 -8.36 5.25
N ASN A 261 10.03 -9.26 6.17
CA ASN A 261 11.05 -10.01 6.89
C ASN A 261 11.80 -10.99 5.98
N ASN A 262 11.12 -11.59 4.99
CA ASN A 262 11.76 -12.41 3.98
C ASN A 262 12.76 -11.60 3.14
N VAL A 263 12.37 -10.38 2.73
CA VAL A 263 13.26 -9.44 2.01
C VAL A 263 14.44 -9.01 2.89
N ALA A 264 14.18 -8.52 4.10
CA ALA A 264 15.19 -7.95 5.00
C ALA A 264 16.20 -8.99 5.50
N HIS A 265 15.80 -10.24 5.72
CA HIS A 265 16.69 -11.31 6.13
C HIS A 265 17.40 -11.99 4.94
N GLY A 266 17.17 -11.52 3.71
CA GLY A 266 17.89 -11.95 2.52
C GLY A 266 17.89 -13.46 2.35
N ARG A 267 16.71 -14.09 2.36
CA ARG A 267 16.64 -15.53 2.03
C ARG A 267 17.38 -15.70 0.71
N LYS A 268 18.40 -16.56 0.71
CA LYS A 268 19.15 -16.94 -0.50
C LYS A 268 18.23 -17.81 -1.34
N VAL A 269 17.33 -17.20 -2.11
CA VAL A 269 16.42 -17.92 -2.98
C VAL A 269 17.05 -17.97 -4.36
N PHE A 270 17.80 -19.05 -4.61
CA PHE A 270 18.09 -19.45 -5.97
C PHE A 270 16.84 -20.18 -6.49
N TYR A 271 16.26 -19.67 -7.56
CA TYR A 271 15.16 -20.34 -8.24
C TYR A 271 15.70 -21.06 -9.47
N GLU A 272 15.53 -22.38 -9.51
CA GLU A 272 15.89 -23.19 -10.69
C GLU A 272 14.97 -22.91 -11.89
N LYS A 273 13.80 -22.32 -11.65
CA LYS A 273 12.80 -21.99 -12.65
C LYS A 273 12.48 -20.50 -12.59
N ALA A 274 12.35 -19.87 -13.76
CA ALA A 274 11.90 -18.49 -13.85
C ALA A 274 10.43 -18.37 -13.42
N ILE A 275 10.12 -17.31 -12.68
CA ILE A 275 8.75 -16.92 -12.36
C ILE A 275 8.19 -16.19 -13.58
N PHE A 276 6.89 -16.35 -13.86
CA PHE A 276 6.21 -15.51 -14.83
C PHE A 276 5.36 -14.44 -14.10
N PRO A 277 5.42 -13.16 -14.50
CA PRO A 277 6.31 -12.59 -15.52
C PRO A 277 7.78 -12.65 -15.09
N VAL A 278 8.67 -12.81 -16.07
CA VAL A 278 10.12 -12.97 -15.84
C VAL A 278 10.65 -11.73 -15.14
N GLN A 279 11.14 -11.93 -13.92
CA GLN A 279 11.75 -10.88 -13.11
C GLN A 279 13.22 -10.68 -13.53
N PRO A 280 13.72 -9.44 -13.58
CA PRO A 280 15.11 -9.14 -13.91
C PRO A 280 16.10 -9.62 -12.84
N PHE A 281 15.63 -9.75 -11.60
CA PHE A 281 16.38 -10.26 -10.46
C PHE A 281 15.60 -11.37 -9.74
N PHE A 282 16.28 -12.15 -8.91
CA PHE A 282 15.62 -13.14 -8.06
C PHE A 282 14.81 -12.41 -6.98
N PRO A 283 13.46 -12.54 -6.96
CA PRO A 283 12.66 -11.87 -5.96
C PRO A 283 12.92 -12.46 -4.58
N LEU A 284 13.12 -11.60 -3.59
CA LEU A 284 13.40 -12.00 -2.21
C LEU A 284 12.13 -12.40 -1.46
N SER A 285 10.97 -11.95 -1.93
CA SER A 285 9.66 -12.41 -1.47
C SER A 285 8.87 -13.07 -2.60
N THR A 286 8.28 -14.23 -2.32
CA THR A 286 7.46 -15.02 -3.28
C THR A 286 5.96 -14.80 -3.07
N THR A 287 5.60 -13.76 -2.32
CA THR A 287 4.32 -13.70 -1.57
C THR A 287 3.72 -12.30 -1.59
N GLU A 288 3.73 -11.64 -2.74
CA GLU A 288 2.86 -10.48 -2.91
C GLU A 288 1.44 -11.00 -3.17
N LEU A 289 0.67 -11.14 -2.08
CA LEU A 289 -0.76 -11.49 -2.13
C LEU A 289 -1.59 -10.42 -2.86
N TYR A 290 -1.08 -9.19 -2.88
CA TYR A 290 -1.75 -8.04 -3.49
C TYR A 290 -0.77 -7.24 -4.33
N PRO A 291 -1.26 -6.57 -5.38
CA PRO A 291 -0.42 -5.68 -6.17
C PRO A 291 0.18 -4.55 -5.33
N LEU A 292 1.37 -4.09 -5.71
CA LEU A 292 2.11 -3.02 -5.03
C LEU A 292 1.29 -1.72 -4.89
N VAL A 293 0.42 -1.44 -5.87
CA VAL A 293 -0.49 -0.28 -5.84
C VAL A 293 -1.40 -0.26 -4.61
N PHE A 294 -1.78 -1.42 -4.07
CA PHE A 294 -2.58 -1.48 -2.85
C PHE A 294 -1.78 -0.94 -1.67
N LEU A 295 -0.49 -1.29 -1.59
CA LEU A 295 0.40 -0.83 -0.53
C LEU A 295 0.70 0.68 -0.68
N ARG A 296 0.83 1.19 -1.91
CA ARG A 296 0.88 2.62 -2.19
C ARG A 296 -0.34 3.35 -1.63
N ILE A 297 -1.54 2.88 -1.95
CA ILE A 297 -2.81 3.49 -1.51
C ILE A 297 -2.94 3.40 0.02
N LEU A 298 -2.66 2.25 0.62
CA LEU A 298 -2.68 2.09 2.08
C LEU A 298 -1.75 3.10 2.74
N THR A 299 -0.50 3.21 2.28
CA THR A 299 0.49 4.11 2.87
C THR A 299 0.13 5.59 2.66
N ALA A 300 -0.47 5.93 1.52
CA ALA A 300 -0.99 7.26 1.28
C ALA A 300 -2.19 7.58 2.21
N LYS A 301 -3.07 6.62 2.44
CA LYS A 301 -4.24 6.76 3.32
C LYS A 301 -3.88 6.89 4.79
N VAL A 302 -2.90 6.13 5.28
CA VAL A 302 -2.43 6.28 6.68
C VAL A 302 -1.71 7.60 6.92
N ILE A 303 -1.04 8.15 5.89
CA ILE A 303 -0.51 9.52 5.93
C ILE A 303 -1.68 10.51 5.99
N ALA A 304 -2.70 10.36 5.13
CA ALA A 304 -3.88 11.23 5.14
C ALA A 304 -4.56 11.24 6.52
N ALA A 305 -4.74 10.06 7.12
CA ALA A 305 -5.32 9.89 8.44
C ALA A 305 -4.48 10.53 9.55
N TYR A 306 -3.14 10.47 9.46
CA TYR A 306 -2.25 11.15 10.41
C TYR A 306 -2.49 12.66 10.44
N ILE A 307 -2.61 13.27 9.27
CA ILE A 307 -2.81 14.71 9.12
C ILE A 307 -4.30 15.12 9.13
N GLY A 308 -5.22 14.17 9.21
CA GLY A 308 -6.65 14.42 9.31
C GLY A 308 -7.29 14.99 8.04
N VAL A 309 -6.81 14.59 6.86
CA VAL A 309 -7.34 15.03 5.55
C VAL A 309 -8.08 13.90 4.82
N SER A 310 -8.91 14.26 3.84
CA SER A 310 -9.79 13.35 3.10
C SER A 310 -9.10 12.60 1.95
N CYS A 311 -7.86 12.96 1.59
CA CYS A 311 -7.11 12.34 0.50
C CYS A 311 -7.10 10.80 0.59
N TYR A 312 -7.14 10.14 -0.58
CA TYR A 312 -7.07 8.69 -0.75
C TYR A 312 -8.24 7.89 -0.12
N ALA A 313 -9.35 8.52 0.27
CA ALA A 313 -10.47 7.82 0.89
C ALA A 313 -11.21 6.87 -0.06
N GLU A 314 -11.48 7.31 -1.29
CA GLU A 314 -12.20 6.52 -2.30
C GLU A 314 -11.32 5.37 -2.81
N GLU A 315 -10.06 5.68 -3.09
CA GLU A 315 -9.03 4.74 -3.51
C GLU A 315 -8.81 3.65 -2.45
N TRP A 316 -8.83 4.03 -1.17
CA TRP A 316 -8.73 3.06 -0.08
C TRP A 316 -9.96 2.17 0.05
N GLU A 317 -11.17 2.70 -0.12
CA GLU A 317 -12.39 1.92 -0.08
C GLU A 317 -12.42 0.87 -1.20
N ASP A 318 -11.94 1.23 -2.40
CA ASP A 318 -11.78 0.27 -3.50
C ASP A 318 -10.79 -0.85 -3.13
N VAL A 319 -9.61 -0.51 -2.60
CA VAL A 319 -8.64 -1.51 -2.13
C VAL A 319 -9.24 -2.45 -1.07
N LEU A 320 -9.98 -1.90 -0.10
CA LEU A 320 -10.60 -2.70 0.97
C LEU A 320 -11.55 -3.78 0.46
N GLN A 321 -12.26 -3.53 -0.64
CA GLN A 321 -13.21 -4.49 -1.21
C GLN A 321 -12.52 -5.75 -1.74
N HIS A 322 -11.24 -5.64 -2.13
CA HIS A 322 -10.44 -6.72 -2.69
C HIS A 322 -9.62 -7.47 -1.63
N LEU A 323 -9.53 -6.95 -0.39
CA LEU A 323 -8.76 -7.61 0.66
C LEU A 323 -9.46 -8.86 1.20
N ASN A 324 -8.65 -9.90 1.43
CA ASN A 324 -9.07 -11.19 1.95
C ASN A 324 -9.23 -11.14 3.48
N ARG A 325 -10.25 -11.81 4.01
CA ARG A 325 -10.54 -11.92 5.45
C ARG A 325 -9.66 -12.93 6.17
N GLY A 326 -8.83 -13.67 5.44
CA GLY A 326 -7.88 -14.62 5.96
C GLY A 326 -8.46 -16.00 6.23
N GLU A 327 -7.62 -16.84 6.83
CA GLU A 327 -7.84 -18.29 6.92
C GLU A 327 -9.05 -18.66 7.80
N GLN A 328 -9.23 -17.99 8.94
CA GLN A 328 -10.29 -18.34 9.90
C GLN A 328 -11.68 -18.04 9.34
N ALA A 329 -11.89 -16.84 8.81
CA ALA A 329 -13.15 -16.44 8.18
C ALA A 329 -13.48 -17.33 6.98
N THR A 330 -12.49 -17.62 6.13
CA THR A 330 -12.68 -18.50 4.97
C THR A 330 -13.06 -19.93 5.39
N LYS A 331 -12.39 -20.49 6.41
CA LYS A 331 -12.74 -21.81 6.93
C LYS A 331 -14.15 -21.85 7.54
N ALA A 332 -14.55 -20.78 8.23
CA ALA A 332 -15.92 -20.67 8.76
C ALA A 332 -16.95 -20.69 7.61
N TYR A 333 -16.72 -19.87 6.58
CA TYR A 333 -17.58 -19.82 5.38
C TYR A 333 -17.69 -21.18 4.68
N LEU A 334 -16.57 -21.86 4.46
CA LEU A 334 -16.54 -23.20 3.83
C LEU A 334 -17.31 -24.25 4.66
N ASN A 335 -17.25 -24.17 5.99
CA ASN A 335 -17.90 -25.13 6.88
C ASN A 335 -19.42 -24.92 7.00
N GLU A 336 -19.92 -23.69 6.82
CA GLU A 336 -21.36 -23.41 6.86
C GLU A 336 -22.11 -24.01 5.67
N ALA A 337 -21.43 -24.23 4.55
CA ALA A 337 -21.95 -24.83 3.30
C ALA A 337 -23.23 -24.17 2.74
N ASN A 338 -23.57 -22.96 3.20
CA ASN A 338 -24.70 -22.18 2.72
C ASN A 338 -24.26 -21.21 1.64
N PHE A 339 -23.73 -21.75 0.54
CA PHE A 339 -23.22 -20.95 -0.57
C PHE A 339 -24.36 -20.18 -1.26
N GLN A 340 -24.08 -18.95 -1.68
CA GLN A 340 -25.04 -18.07 -2.34
C GLN A 340 -24.43 -17.50 -3.64
N PRO A 341 -25.26 -17.17 -4.65
CA PRO A 341 -24.76 -16.53 -5.88
C PRO A 341 -24.07 -15.19 -5.57
N PRO A 342 -23.03 -14.78 -6.34
CA PRO A 342 -22.26 -13.55 -6.06
C PRO A 342 -23.10 -12.28 -5.88
N ALA A 343 -24.17 -12.14 -6.67
CA ALA A 343 -25.10 -11.02 -6.59
C ALA A 343 -25.86 -10.95 -5.24
N SER A 344 -26.06 -12.08 -4.56
CA SER A 344 -26.79 -12.18 -3.29
C SER A 344 -25.88 -12.21 -2.07
N LEU A 345 -24.55 -12.31 -2.25
CA LEU A 345 -23.60 -12.31 -1.15
C LEU A 345 -23.60 -10.94 -0.46
N LEU A 346 -23.56 -10.98 0.87
CA LEU A 346 -23.13 -9.83 1.65
C LEU A 346 -21.73 -9.42 1.18
N GLN A 347 -21.46 -8.11 1.15
CA GLN A 347 -20.17 -7.53 0.75
C GLN A 347 -18.99 -8.25 1.41
N GLU A 348 -19.19 -8.69 2.64
CA GLU A 348 -18.19 -9.32 3.49
C GLU A 348 -17.80 -10.76 3.08
N TYR A 349 -18.62 -11.45 2.28
CA TYR A 349 -18.31 -12.78 1.75
C TYR A 349 -17.84 -12.73 0.29
N ARG A 350 -18.07 -11.62 -0.41
CA ARG A 350 -17.63 -11.44 -1.80
C ARG A 350 -16.13 -11.62 -1.95
N SER A 351 -15.30 -11.02 -1.09
CA SER A 351 -13.84 -11.15 -1.19
C SER A 351 -13.30 -12.55 -0.89
N ILE A 352 -14.09 -13.41 -0.23
CA ILE A 352 -13.75 -14.82 -0.05
C ILE A 352 -14.06 -15.61 -1.33
N VAL A 353 -15.24 -15.36 -1.90
CA VAL A 353 -15.77 -16.06 -3.08
C VAL A 353 -15.03 -15.65 -4.36
N LEU A 354 -14.68 -14.38 -4.47
CA LEU A 354 -14.00 -13.78 -5.61
C LEU A 354 -12.50 -13.66 -5.30
N GLY A 355 -11.74 -14.71 -5.59
CA GLY A 355 -10.27 -14.72 -5.50
C GLY A 355 -9.68 -15.01 -4.12
N GLY A 356 -10.35 -14.68 -3.00
CA GLY A 356 -9.77 -14.90 -1.66
C GLY A 356 -9.42 -16.35 -1.34
N ILE A 357 -10.17 -17.33 -1.85
CA ILE A 357 -9.82 -18.74 -1.71
C ILE A 357 -8.57 -19.10 -2.51
N ASN A 358 -8.35 -18.52 -3.70
CA ASN A 358 -7.14 -18.75 -4.49
C ASN A 358 -5.89 -18.37 -3.72
N ASP A 359 -5.88 -17.20 -3.10
CA ASP A 359 -4.75 -16.70 -2.30
C ASP A 359 -4.37 -17.68 -1.18
N LEU A 360 -5.38 -18.24 -0.52
CA LEU A 360 -5.19 -19.17 0.59
C LEU A 360 -4.74 -20.56 0.12
N ILE A 361 -5.17 -20.99 -1.07
CA ILE A 361 -4.68 -22.21 -1.71
C ILE A 361 -3.23 -22.01 -2.16
N LEU A 362 -2.92 -20.93 -2.89
CA LEU A 362 -1.58 -20.62 -3.39
C LEU A 362 -0.55 -20.50 -2.27
N SER A 363 -0.94 -19.87 -1.16
CA SER A 363 -0.11 -19.76 0.06
C SER A 363 -0.12 -21.03 0.93
N LYS A 364 -0.82 -22.10 0.51
CA LYS A 364 -0.94 -23.39 1.22
C LYS A 364 -1.52 -23.29 2.64
N LYS A 365 -2.26 -22.22 2.92
CA LYS A 365 -3.01 -22.02 4.18
C LYS A 365 -4.30 -22.83 4.22
N ILE A 366 -4.87 -23.12 3.05
CA ILE A 366 -6.02 -24.01 2.86
C ILE A 366 -5.68 -25.10 1.85
N LYS A 367 -6.19 -26.31 2.09
CA LYS A 367 -6.10 -27.41 1.12
C LYS A 367 -7.22 -27.24 0.09
N SER A 368 -6.85 -27.13 -1.18
CA SER A 368 -7.72 -27.32 -2.37
C SER A 368 -8.86 -28.33 -2.15
N THR A 369 -8.55 -29.55 -1.68
CA THR A 369 -9.53 -30.63 -1.49
C THR A 369 -10.67 -30.29 -0.52
N THR A 370 -10.46 -29.33 0.40
CA THR A 370 -11.52 -28.84 1.30
C THR A 370 -12.45 -27.83 0.65
N CYS A 371 -12.16 -27.41 -0.58
CA CYS A 371 -12.93 -26.44 -1.35
C CYS A 371 -13.78 -27.09 -2.46
N GLU A 372 -13.83 -28.43 -2.58
CA GLU A 372 -14.56 -29.09 -3.68
C GLU A 372 -16.04 -28.67 -3.75
N ASP A 373 -16.75 -28.71 -2.62
CA ASP A 373 -18.18 -28.37 -2.57
C ASP A 373 -18.43 -26.90 -2.95
N PHE A 374 -17.52 -26.01 -2.53
CA PHE A 374 -17.53 -24.61 -2.90
C PHE A 374 -17.44 -24.45 -4.42
N TYR A 375 -16.42 -25.03 -5.05
CA TYR A 375 -16.24 -24.93 -6.50
C TYR A 375 -17.40 -25.58 -7.26
N ARG A 376 -17.88 -26.76 -6.82
CA ARG A 376 -19.03 -27.42 -7.47
C ARG A 376 -20.27 -26.54 -7.49
N TYR A 377 -20.56 -25.86 -6.38
CA TYR A 377 -21.70 -24.96 -6.29
C TYR A 377 -21.58 -23.80 -7.29
N TYR A 378 -20.45 -23.07 -7.28
CA TYR A 378 -20.28 -21.88 -8.12
C TYR A 378 -20.16 -22.22 -9.61
N LEU A 379 -19.59 -23.38 -9.96
CA LEU A 379 -19.52 -23.85 -11.35
C LEU A 379 -20.90 -24.19 -11.94
N GLN A 380 -21.92 -24.44 -11.10
CA GLN A 380 -23.27 -24.77 -11.54
C GLN A 380 -24.20 -23.55 -11.61
N LEU A 381 -23.71 -22.36 -11.22
CA LEU A 381 -24.50 -21.13 -11.29
C LEU A 381 -24.73 -20.69 -12.75
N SER A 382 -25.90 -20.09 -12.97
CA SER A 382 -26.23 -19.41 -14.24
C SER A 382 -25.90 -17.92 -14.21
N ASP A 383 -26.03 -17.28 -13.05
CA ASP A 383 -25.76 -15.86 -12.84
C ASP A 383 -24.51 -15.66 -11.96
N GLY A 384 -23.67 -14.69 -12.31
CA GLY A 384 -22.37 -14.40 -11.64
C GLY A 384 -21.27 -15.45 -11.87
N ARG A 385 -21.50 -16.43 -12.76
CA ARG A 385 -20.51 -17.48 -13.06
C ARG A 385 -19.25 -16.92 -13.74
N GLU A 386 -19.40 -16.04 -14.73
CA GLU A 386 -18.24 -15.49 -15.46
C GLU A 386 -17.26 -14.77 -14.52
N GLU A 387 -17.77 -13.87 -13.68
CA GLU A 387 -16.99 -13.15 -12.66
C GLU A 387 -16.29 -14.13 -11.70
N PHE A 388 -17.02 -15.14 -11.20
CA PHE A 388 -16.44 -16.17 -10.35
C PHE A 388 -15.28 -16.91 -11.04
N LEU A 389 -15.46 -17.31 -12.31
CA LEU A 389 -14.45 -18.04 -13.05
C LEU A 389 -13.18 -17.21 -13.23
N GLN A 390 -13.32 -15.93 -13.59
CA GLN A 390 -12.20 -15.01 -13.79
C GLN A 390 -11.35 -14.90 -12.52
N GLU A 391 -11.99 -14.58 -11.41
CA GLU A 391 -11.34 -14.37 -10.12
C GLU A 391 -10.78 -15.67 -9.51
N ASN A 392 -11.33 -16.83 -9.90
CA ASN A 392 -10.93 -18.13 -9.35
C ASN A 392 -10.07 -18.99 -10.28
N THR A 393 -9.49 -18.42 -11.33
CA THR A 393 -8.71 -19.16 -12.36
C THR A 393 -7.60 -20.06 -11.78
N HIS A 394 -6.78 -19.55 -10.85
CA HIS A 394 -5.70 -20.34 -10.24
C HIS A 394 -6.22 -21.55 -9.46
N GLY A 395 -7.24 -21.33 -8.63
CA GLY A 395 -7.85 -22.39 -7.84
C GLY A 395 -8.51 -23.45 -8.71
N LEU A 396 -9.20 -23.06 -9.78
CA LEU A 396 -9.80 -24.01 -10.74
C LEU A 396 -8.76 -24.97 -11.33
N ILE A 397 -7.60 -24.45 -11.74
CA ILE A 397 -6.51 -25.28 -12.29
C ILE A 397 -5.94 -26.21 -11.21
N ILE A 398 -5.68 -25.69 -10.01
CA ILE A 398 -5.17 -26.51 -8.89
C ILE A 398 -6.16 -27.62 -8.54
N MET A 399 -7.47 -27.31 -8.48
CA MET A 399 -8.53 -28.29 -8.24
C MET A 399 -8.58 -29.36 -9.32
N LEU A 400 -8.44 -28.97 -10.59
CA LEU A 400 -8.42 -29.92 -11.71
C LEU A 400 -7.31 -30.94 -11.53
N GLU A 401 -6.11 -30.50 -11.14
CA GLU A 401 -4.94 -31.34 -10.99
C GLU A 401 -5.06 -32.32 -9.82
N GLU A 402 -5.72 -31.91 -8.74
CA GLU A 402 -5.77 -32.67 -7.49
C GLU A 402 -7.04 -33.51 -7.29
N THR A 403 -8.13 -33.22 -7.99
CA THR A 403 -9.36 -34.01 -7.86
C THR A 403 -9.23 -35.41 -8.49
N ASN A 404 -9.82 -36.38 -7.80
CA ASN A 404 -9.99 -37.77 -8.29
C ASN A 404 -11.42 -38.06 -8.75
N ASP A 405 -12.34 -37.11 -8.62
CA ASP A 405 -13.72 -37.27 -9.09
C ASP A 405 -13.81 -36.92 -10.59
N ALA A 406 -14.15 -37.92 -11.41
CA ALA A 406 -14.29 -37.75 -12.84
C ALA A 406 -15.38 -36.74 -13.22
N ALA A 407 -16.53 -36.75 -12.54
CA ALA A 407 -17.63 -35.84 -12.85
C ALA A 407 -17.25 -34.38 -12.52
N PHE A 408 -16.52 -34.17 -11.43
CA PHE A 408 -16.02 -32.84 -11.09
C PHE A 408 -14.92 -32.37 -12.04
N SER A 409 -14.03 -33.29 -12.41
CA SER A 409 -12.96 -33.00 -13.37
C SER A 409 -13.54 -32.54 -14.71
N GLU A 410 -14.66 -33.10 -15.16
CA GLU A 410 -15.35 -32.65 -16.38
C GLU A 410 -15.88 -31.22 -16.24
N LEU A 411 -16.55 -30.90 -15.12
CA LEU A 411 -17.03 -29.53 -14.83
C LEU A 411 -15.89 -28.50 -14.83
N LEU A 412 -14.74 -28.84 -14.23
CA LEU A 412 -13.56 -27.97 -14.20
C LEU A 412 -12.97 -27.76 -15.60
N VAL A 413 -12.93 -28.81 -16.43
CA VAL A 413 -12.45 -28.71 -17.82
C VAL A 413 -13.37 -27.80 -18.64
N GLU A 414 -14.69 -27.93 -18.50
CA GLU A 414 -15.65 -27.05 -19.17
C GLU A 414 -15.44 -25.59 -18.77
N ALA A 415 -15.31 -25.33 -17.47
CA ALA A 415 -15.06 -23.99 -16.93
C ALA A 415 -13.76 -23.35 -17.46
N ILE A 416 -12.67 -24.12 -17.53
CA ILE A 416 -11.38 -23.64 -18.06
C ILE A 416 -11.47 -23.34 -19.58
N ILE A 417 -12.23 -24.14 -20.33
CA ILE A 417 -12.44 -23.90 -21.77
C ILE A 417 -13.30 -22.67 -22.01
N GLU A 418 -14.35 -22.49 -21.19
CA GLU A 418 -15.21 -21.31 -21.20
C GLU A 418 -14.37 -20.04 -20.96
N LEU A 419 -13.55 -20.03 -19.91
CA LEU A 419 -12.60 -18.95 -19.62
C LEU A 419 -11.73 -18.60 -20.84
N ASN A 420 -11.14 -19.61 -21.48
CA ASN A 420 -10.31 -19.40 -22.67
C ASN A 420 -11.05 -18.82 -23.88
N SER A 421 -12.38 -19.03 -23.96
CA SER A 421 -13.21 -18.55 -25.07
C SER A 421 -13.76 -17.15 -24.87
N THR A 422 -13.64 -16.58 -23.68
CA THR A 422 -14.24 -15.29 -23.33
C THR A 422 -13.32 -14.15 -23.76
N GLU A 423 -13.81 -13.21 -24.59
CA GLU A 423 -13.02 -12.07 -25.09
C GLU A 423 -12.49 -11.16 -23.97
N SER A 424 -13.14 -11.16 -22.80
CA SER A 424 -12.74 -10.40 -21.60
C SER A 424 -11.38 -10.82 -21.03
N ILE A 425 -10.84 -11.99 -21.43
CA ILE A 425 -9.61 -12.58 -20.87
C ILE A 425 -8.45 -12.55 -21.88
N SER A 426 -8.43 -11.58 -22.81
CA SER A 426 -7.32 -11.44 -23.78
C SER A 426 -5.93 -11.27 -23.14
N SER A 427 -5.85 -11.04 -21.83
CA SER A 427 -4.63 -10.87 -21.03
C SER A 427 -4.09 -12.16 -20.39
N ILE A 428 -4.92 -13.18 -20.08
CA ILE A 428 -4.46 -14.40 -19.39
C ILE A 428 -4.11 -15.47 -20.42
N LYS A 429 -2.82 -15.79 -20.52
CA LYS A 429 -2.34 -16.93 -21.32
C LYS A 429 -2.22 -18.14 -20.40
N PHE A 430 -2.96 -19.21 -20.64
CA PHE A 430 -2.90 -20.41 -19.78
C PHE A 430 -1.51 -21.03 -19.74
N ARG A 431 -0.73 -20.86 -20.82
CA ARG A 431 0.70 -21.20 -20.84
C ARG A 431 1.48 -20.51 -19.72
N ASP A 432 1.21 -19.24 -19.46
CA ASP A 432 1.94 -18.44 -18.49
C ASP A 432 1.56 -18.87 -17.05
N LEU A 433 0.30 -19.29 -16.85
CA LEU A 433 -0.17 -19.89 -15.60
C LEU A 433 0.53 -21.21 -15.24
N ILE A 434 0.97 -21.99 -16.23
CA ILE A 434 1.75 -23.21 -15.98
C ILE A 434 3.03 -22.88 -15.20
N TYR A 435 3.76 -21.85 -15.64
CA TYR A 435 5.02 -21.46 -15.00
C TYR A 435 4.78 -20.85 -13.62
N TYR A 436 3.73 -20.03 -13.49
CA TYR A 436 3.34 -19.45 -12.21
C TYR A 436 2.99 -20.53 -11.17
N LEU A 437 2.12 -21.48 -11.52
CA LEU A 437 1.71 -22.54 -10.59
C LEU A 437 2.85 -23.52 -10.25
N ASP A 438 3.71 -23.86 -11.22
CA ASP A 438 4.90 -24.68 -10.99
C ASP A 438 5.88 -23.99 -10.02
N PHE A 439 6.03 -22.67 -10.13
CA PHE A 439 6.81 -21.88 -9.18
C PHE A 439 6.26 -21.97 -7.74
N HIS A 440 4.94 -21.92 -7.57
CA HIS A 440 4.28 -22.14 -6.27
C HIS A 440 4.28 -23.61 -5.81
N GLY A 441 4.81 -24.52 -6.63
CA GLY A 441 4.98 -25.94 -6.34
C GLY A 441 3.71 -26.76 -6.58
N PHE A 442 2.83 -26.31 -7.47
CA PHE A 442 1.65 -27.05 -7.93
C PHE A 442 1.93 -27.78 -9.24
N LYS A 443 1.28 -28.93 -9.43
CA LYS A 443 1.33 -29.69 -10.69
C LYS A 443 0.40 -29.05 -11.71
N THR A 444 0.68 -29.24 -13.00
CA THR A 444 -0.07 -28.64 -14.12
C THR A 444 -0.16 -29.58 -15.33
N GLU A 445 -0.16 -30.90 -15.11
CA GLU A 445 -0.09 -31.89 -16.20
C GLU A 445 -1.41 -32.01 -16.99
N LYS A 446 -2.56 -31.94 -16.30
CA LYS A 446 -3.87 -31.91 -16.96
C LYS A 446 -4.05 -30.61 -17.74
N LEU A 447 -3.62 -29.46 -17.22
CA LEU A 447 -3.64 -28.19 -17.96
C LEU A 447 -2.74 -28.24 -19.21
N LYS A 448 -1.50 -28.75 -19.08
CA LYS A 448 -0.61 -28.98 -20.24
C LYS A 448 -1.27 -29.84 -21.30
N SER A 449 -1.99 -30.88 -20.90
CA SER A 449 -2.71 -31.76 -21.82
C SER A 449 -3.85 -31.04 -22.56
N LEU A 450 -4.60 -30.17 -21.87
CA LEU A 450 -5.64 -29.34 -22.50
C LEU A 450 -5.05 -28.39 -23.54
N ILE A 451 -3.93 -27.73 -23.23
CA ILE A 451 -3.22 -26.84 -24.18
C ILE A 451 -2.69 -27.63 -25.37
N ALA A 452 -2.02 -28.77 -25.13
CA ALA A 452 -1.49 -29.63 -26.19
C ALA A 452 -2.59 -30.16 -27.13
N SER A 453 -3.81 -30.38 -26.60
CA SER A 453 -4.97 -30.78 -27.39
C SER A 453 -5.64 -29.64 -28.16
N GLY A 454 -5.16 -28.40 -28.01
CA GLY A 454 -5.72 -27.21 -28.66
C GLY A 454 -7.07 -26.75 -28.10
N ARG A 455 -7.53 -27.33 -26.99
CA ARG A 455 -8.79 -26.97 -26.33
C ARG A 455 -8.69 -25.65 -25.56
N VAL A 456 -7.47 -25.25 -25.21
CA VAL A 456 -7.12 -24.03 -24.45
C VAL A 456 -5.84 -23.46 -25.07
N ARG A 457 -5.65 -22.14 -25.08
CA ARG A 457 -4.48 -21.48 -25.70
C ARG A 457 -3.46 -20.95 -24.68
#